data_AF-A0A5E7PTB1-F1
#
_entry.id   AF-A0A5E7PTB1-F1
#
_cell.length_a   1.000
_cell.length_b   1.000
_cell.length_c   1.000
_cell.angle_alpha   90.00
_cell.angle_beta   90.00
_cell.angle_gamma   90.00
#
_symmetry.space_group_name_H-M   'P 1'
#
loop_
_entity.id
_entity.type
_entity.pdbx_description
1 polymer ?
#
loop_
_entity_poly.entity_id
_entity_poly.type
_entity_poly.pdbx_seq_one_letter_code
_entity_poly.pdbx_strand_id
1 'polypeptide(L)'
;MQDGALGHVMVLYKKNDKYLMDSVFASGGKSTERYVGKKQADGGLRLDDPETSFNEHYVVDAKGNLQGWGENGVYMTLPPFKPAQ
;
A
#
# COMPACT_ATOMS: atom_id res chain seq x y z
N MET A 1 19.83 -2.29 1.28
CA MET A 1 19.33 -1.35 0.25
C MET A 1 18.15 -0.63 0.88
N GLN A 2 18.18 0.69 0.89
CA GLN A 2 17.05 1.53 1.30
C GLN A 2 16.04 1.45 0.16
N ASP A 3 14.92 0.76 0.38
CA ASP A 3 13.98 0.48 -0.69
C ASP A 3 13.18 1.75 -1.05
N GLY A 4 13.69 2.45 -2.07
CA GLY A 4 12.88 3.11 -3.11
C GLY A 4 12.13 4.38 -2.72
N ALA A 5 12.68 5.54 -3.13
CA ALA A 5 12.04 6.85 -3.30
C ALA A 5 11.43 7.57 -2.06
N LEU A 6 10.88 6.88 -1.07
CA LEU A 6 10.12 7.50 0.04
C LEU A 6 10.86 7.55 1.39
N GLY A 7 11.99 6.85 1.53
CA GLY A 7 12.77 6.83 2.77
C GLY A 7 12.14 6.02 3.93
N HIS A 8 11.10 5.24 3.66
CA HIS A 8 10.43 4.35 4.61
C HIS A 8 9.86 3.12 3.90
N VAL A 9 9.68 2.04 4.65
CA VAL A 9 9.11 0.77 4.13
C VAL A 9 7.61 0.77 4.36
N MET A 10 6.84 0.42 3.34
CA MET A 10 5.39 0.21 3.47
C MET A 10 5.09 -1.28 3.59
N VAL A 11 4.35 -1.66 4.65
CA VAL A 11 3.99 -3.05 4.92
C VAL A 11 2.46 -3.17 4.96
N LEU A 12 1.89 -3.77 3.92
CA LEU A 12 0.47 -4.10 3.87
C LEU A 12 0.21 -5.48 4.48
N TYR A 13 -0.75 -5.57 5.40
CA TYR A 13 -1.14 -6.84 6.03
C TYR A 13 -2.63 -6.84 6.40
N LYS A 14 -3.16 -8.05 6.61
CA LYS A 14 -4.55 -8.26 7.06
C LYS A 14 -4.55 -8.68 8.53
N LYS A 15 -5.36 -8.02 9.36
CA LYS A 15 -5.57 -8.36 10.79
C LYS A 15 -7.04 -8.17 11.14
N ASN A 16 -7.67 -9.20 11.73
CA ASN A 16 -9.08 -9.17 12.14
C ASN A 16 -10.01 -8.65 11.02
N ASP A 17 -9.84 -9.20 9.81
CA ASP A 17 -10.57 -8.82 8.59
C ASP A 17 -10.40 -7.40 8.07
N LYS A 18 -9.50 -6.61 8.67
CA LYS A 18 -9.15 -5.26 8.20
C LYS A 18 -7.78 -5.27 7.53
N TYR A 19 -7.65 -4.47 6.48
CA TYR A 19 -6.35 -4.19 5.88
C TYR A 19 -5.69 -3.04 6.62
N LEU A 20 -4.40 -3.21 6.90
CA LEU A 20 -3.57 -2.23 7.59
C LEU A 20 -2.31 -2.00 6.76
N MET A 21 -1.87 -0.76 6.70
CA MET A 21 -0.60 -0.41 6.09
C MET A 21 0.27 0.31 7.10
N ASP A 22 1.43 -0.28 7.39
CA ASP A 22 2.42 0.32 8.26
C ASP A 22 3.47 1.04 7.41
N SER A 23 3.69 2.32 7.67
CA SER A 23 4.84 3.07 7.16
C SER A 23 5.94 3.06 8.22
N VAL A 24 7.01 2.30 7.98
CA VAL A 24 8.13 2.10 8.90
C VAL A 24 9.31 2.98 8.49
N PHE A 25 9.57 4.01 9.27
CA PHE A 25 10.62 5.00 8.99
C PHE A 25 11.98 4.51 9.47
N ALA A 26 13.06 5.00 8.84
CA ALA A 26 14.43 4.64 9.22
C ALA A 26 14.78 4.99 10.68
N SER A 27 14.08 5.95 11.29
CA SER A 27 14.22 6.32 12.70
C SER A 27 13.63 5.28 13.67
N GLY A 28 12.95 4.24 13.17
CA GLY A 28 12.23 3.25 13.96
C GLY A 28 10.79 3.64 14.30
N GLY A 29 10.37 4.86 13.94
CA GLY A 29 8.97 5.28 14.05
C GLY A 29 8.07 4.54 13.06
N LYS A 30 6.79 4.42 13.39
CA LYS A 30 5.79 3.78 12.54
C LYS A 30 4.45 4.51 12.60
N SER A 31 3.84 4.76 11.44
CA SER A 31 2.41 5.08 11.34
C SER A 31 1.64 3.87 10.79
N THR A 32 0.39 3.72 11.22
CA THR A 32 -0.49 2.62 10.77
C THR A 32 -1.80 3.20 10.29
N GLU A 33 -2.13 2.93 9.04
CA GLU A 33 -3.36 3.33 8.38
C GLU A 33 -4.28 2.13 8.18
N ARG A 34 -5.60 2.37 8.10
CA ARG A 34 -6.62 1.33 7.96
C ARG A 34 -7.34 1.48 6.64
N TYR A 35 -7.57 0.35 5.98
CA TYR A 35 -8.18 0.32 4.67
C TYR A 35 -9.33 -0.68 4.59
N VAL A 36 -10.30 -0.34 3.76
CA VAL A 36 -11.34 -1.26 3.29
C VAL A 36 -10.86 -1.88 1.98
N GLY A 37 -10.72 -3.20 1.98
CA GLY A 37 -10.27 -3.95 0.81
C GLY A 37 -11.43 -4.38 -0.09
N LYS A 38 -11.34 -4.10 -1.39
CA LYS A 38 -12.28 -4.55 -2.41
C LYS A 38 -11.54 -5.30 -3.52
N LYS A 39 -11.86 -6.59 -3.68
CA LYS A 39 -11.32 -7.40 -4.78
C LYS A 39 -11.80 -6.86 -6.12
N GLN A 40 -10.89 -6.81 -7.08
CA GLN A 40 -11.15 -6.41 -8.46
C GLN A 40 -11.31 -7.65 -9.35
N ALA A 41 -11.93 -7.47 -10.52
CA ALA A 41 -12.23 -8.55 -11.45
C ALA A 41 -10.97 -9.20 -12.04
N ASP A 42 -9.87 -8.46 -12.11
CA ASP A 42 -8.56 -8.90 -12.58
C ASP A 42 -7.71 -9.62 -11.51
N GLY A 43 -8.26 -9.80 -10.30
CA GLY A 43 -7.56 -10.39 -9.17
C GLY A 43 -6.78 -9.38 -8.32
N GLY A 44 -6.78 -8.10 -8.68
CA GLY A 44 -6.23 -7.03 -7.85
C GLY A 44 -7.05 -6.78 -6.58
N LEU A 45 -6.48 -6.01 -5.67
CA LEU A 45 -7.12 -5.56 -4.44
C LEU A 45 -7.03 -4.04 -4.33
N ARG A 46 -8.18 -3.37 -4.44
CA ARG A 46 -8.30 -1.95 -4.14
C ARG A 46 -8.41 -1.75 -2.63
N LEU A 47 -7.69 -0.76 -2.13
CA LEU A 47 -7.65 -0.36 -0.73
C LEU A 47 -8.13 1.09 -0.66
N ASP A 48 -9.33 1.28 -0.13
CA ASP A 48 -9.92 2.61 0.07
C ASP A 48 -9.76 3.02 1.54
N ASP A 49 -9.32 4.25 1.78
CA ASP A 49 -9.31 4.86 3.11
C ASP A 49 -10.75 5.29 3.46
N PRO A 50 -11.36 4.76 4.55
CA PRO A 50 -12.71 5.13 4.93
C PRO A 50 -12.82 6.52 5.55
N GLU A 51 -11.71 7.12 5.98
CA GLU A 51 -11.69 8.39 6.71
C GLU A 51 -11.45 9.61 5.80
N THR A 52 -11.03 9.39 4.55
CA THR A 52 -10.71 10.46 3.61
C THR A 52 -11.50 10.34 2.30
N SER A 53 -11.90 11.48 1.74
CA SER A 53 -12.59 11.59 0.45
C SER A 53 -11.69 12.13 -0.66
N PHE A 54 -10.40 12.32 -0.37
CA PHE A 54 -9.43 12.62 -1.40
C PHE A 54 -9.40 11.41 -2.35
N ASN A 55 -9.43 11.63 -3.66
CA ASN A 55 -9.46 10.58 -4.69
C ASN A 55 -8.22 9.65 -4.68
N GLU A 56 -7.43 9.70 -3.62
CA GLU A 56 -6.27 8.87 -3.40
C GLU A 56 -6.67 7.50 -2.86
N HIS A 57 -6.08 6.46 -3.43
CA HIS A 57 -6.30 5.09 -3.00
C HIS A 57 -5.11 4.23 -3.39
N TYR A 58 -5.01 3.06 -2.76
CA TYR A 58 -4.00 2.08 -3.11
C TYR A 58 -4.62 0.90 -3.87
N VAL A 59 -3.83 0.30 -4.75
CA VAL A 59 -4.18 -0.94 -5.45
C VAL A 59 -3.01 -1.90 -5.35
N VAL A 60 -3.27 -3.13 -4.87
CA VAL A 60 -2.37 -4.26 -5.09
C VAL A 60 -2.77 -4.89 -6.40
N ASP A 61 -1.91 -4.78 -7.42
CA ASP A 61 -2.20 -5.37 -8.73
C ASP A 61 -2.08 -6.91 -8.71
N ALA A 62 -2.52 -7.56 -9.79
CA ALA A 62 -2.48 -9.02 -9.90
C ALA A 62 -1.04 -9.62 -9.84
N LYS A 63 0.00 -8.80 -10.00
CA LYS A 63 1.42 -9.19 -9.86
C LYS A 63 1.94 -8.97 -8.44
N GLY A 64 1.13 -8.39 -7.56
CA GLY A 64 1.45 -8.08 -6.17
C GLY A 64 2.11 -6.71 -5.98
N ASN A 65 2.24 -5.88 -7.01
CA ASN A 65 2.79 -4.53 -6.82
C ASN A 65 1.78 -3.65 -6.08
N LEU A 66 2.27 -2.81 -5.17
CA LEU A 66 1.49 -1.77 -4.53
C LEU A 66 1.54 -0.49 -5.37
N GLN A 67 0.38 -0.02 -5.83
CA GLN A 67 0.25 1.21 -6.61
C GLN A 67 -0.46 2.28 -5.78
N GLY A 68 0.10 3.49 -5.77
CA GLY A 68 -0.58 4.68 -5.28
C GLY A 68 -1.28 5.39 -6.46
N TRP A 69 -2.58 5.61 -6.34
CA TRP A 69 -3.41 6.27 -7.33
C TRP A 69 -3.95 7.58 -6.78
N GLY A 70 -3.91 8.64 -7.58
CA GLY A 70 -4.58 9.91 -7.29
C GLY A 70 -5.47 10.33 -8.46
N GLU A 71 -5.92 11.58 -8.46
CA GLU A 71 -6.80 12.12 -9.51
C GLU A 71 -6.21 11.96 -10.93
N ASN A 72 -4.90 12.07 -11.06
CA ASN A 72 -4.18 12.00 -12.33
C ASN A 72 -3.69 10.58 -12.70
N GLY A 73 -4.15 9.54 -11.98
CA GLY A 73 -3.74 8.15 -12.18
C GLY A 73 -2.65 7.68 -11.22
N VAL A 74 -1.89 6.66 -11.64
CA VAL A 74 -0.81 6.05 -10.84
C VAL A 74 0.33 7.06 -10.65
N TYR A 75 0.60 7.45 -9.40
CA TYR A 75 1.75 8.30 -9.06
C TYR A 75 2.91 7.50 -8.47
N MET A 76 2.66 6.25 -8.04
CA MET A 76 3.68 5.39 -7.44
C MET A 76 3.41 3.92 -7.76
N THR A 77 4.46 3.14 -7.98
CA THR A 77 4.41 1.67 -8.01
C THR A 77 5.59 1.09 -7.25
N LEU A 78 5.31 0.31 -6.21
CA LEU A 78 6.28 -0.38 -5.38
C LEU A 78 6.17 -1.88 -5.63
N PRO A 79 7.26 -2.56 -6.05
CA PRO A 79 7.25 -4.01 -6.19
C PRO A 79 7.16 -4.67 -4.79
N PRO A 80 6.65 -5.92 -4.71
CA PRO A 80 6.72 -6.68 -3.47
C PRO A 80 8.17 -6.76 -2.98
N PHE A 81 8.38 -6.52 -1.68
CA PHE A 81 9.68 -6.76 -1.08
C PHE A 81 10.05 -8.24 -1.21
N LYS A 82 11.18 -8.51 -1.85
CA LYS A 82 11.79 -9.84 -1.92
C LYS A 82 13.07 -9.80 -1.10
N PRO A 83 13.13 -10.47 0.06
CA PRO A 83 14.38 -10.55 0.80
C PRO A 83 15.46 -11.18 -0.09
N ALA A 84 16.68 -10.64 -0.04
CA ALA A 84 17.82 -11.28 -0.66
C ALA A 84 17.98 -12.68 -0.06
N GLN A 85 18.00 -13.69 -0.92
CA GLN A 85 18.18 -15.09 -0.56
C GLN A 85 19.61 -15.36 -0.09
#